data_AF-A0A350X4N1-F1
#
_entry.id   AF-A0A350X4N1-F1
#
_cell.length_a   1.000
_cell.length_b   1.000
_cell.length_c   1.000
_cell.angle_alpha   90.00
_cell.angle_beta   90.00
_cell.angle_gamma   90.00
#
_symmetry.space_group_name_H-M   'P 1'
#
loop_
_entity.id
_entity.type
_entity.pdbx_description
1 polymer ?
#
loop_
_entity_poly.entity_id
_entity_poly.type
_entity_poly.pdbx_seq_one_letter_code
_entity_poly.pdbx_strand_id
1 'polypeptide(L)' 'HLIIPQVFDQLVASDLKLDLMEVYDAEYEVCIVRAAGSGIQELKWCKLFELDHNFKLDNLTTIYVPPM' A
#
# COMPACT_ATOMS: atom_id res chain seq x y z
N HIS A 1 -11.05 7.65 -4.61
CA HIS A 1 -10.09 7.35 -3.53
C HIS A 1 -10.38 5.95 -3.02
N LEU A 2 -9.37 5.07 -3.01
CA LEU A 2 -9.47 3.72 -2.46
C LEU A 2 -8.51 3.61 -1.26
N ILE A 3 -9.03 3.08 -0.15
CA ILE A 3 -8.28 2.89 1.10
C ILE A 3 -8.41 1.42 1.47
N ILE A 4 -7.29 0.71 1.50
CA ILE A 4 -7.23 -0.70 1.88
C ILE A 4 -6.50 -0.79 3.22
N PRO A 5 -7.23 -0.90 4.35
CA PRO A 5 -6.60 -1.10 5.65
C PRO A 5 -6.11 -2.55 5.79
N GLN A 6 -5.41 -2.84 6.89
CA GLN A 6 -5.16 -4.22 7.32
C GLN A 6 -4.31 -5.03 6.30
N VAL A 7 -3.32 -4.39 5.67
CA VAL A 7 -2.32 -5.08 4.85
C VAL A 7 -1.16 -5.48 5.75
N PHE A 8 -1.27 -6.65 6.37
CA PHE A 8 -0.45 -7.04 7.53
C PHE A 8 0.90 -7.64 7.17
N ASP A 9 0.99 -8.26 6.00
CA ASP A 9 2.14 -9.04 5.60
C ASP A 9 2.41 -8.92 4.10
N GLN A 10 3.57 -9.46 3.71
CA GLN A 10 4.05 -9.41 2.34
C GLN A 10 3.15 -10.19 1.36
N LEU A 11 2.52 -11.29 1.80
CA LEU A 11 1.66 -12.10 0.92
C LEU A 11 0.41 -11.30 0.53
N VAL A 12 -0.27 -10.71 1.52
CA VAL A 12 -1.43 -9.85 1.28
C VAL A 12 -1.05 -8.64 0.42
N ALA A 13 0.13 -8.06 0.62
CA ALA A 13 0.62 -6.96 -0.20
C ALA A 13 0.89 -7.38 -1.66
N SER A 14 1.44 -8.59 -1.87
CA SER A 14 1.68 -9.14 -3.22
C SER A 14 0.37 -9.45 -3.96
N ASP A 15 -0.61 -10.04 -3.27
CA ASP A 15 -1.93 -10.31 -3.86
C ASP A 15 -2.64 -9.01 -4.22
N LEU A 16 -2.67 -8.05 -3.29
CA LEU A 16 -3.25 -6.73 -3.53
C LEU A 16 -2.57 -5.99 -4.69
N LYS A 17 -1.25 -6.11 -4.82
CA LYS A 17 -0.51 -5.54 -5.96
C LYS A 17 -1.03 -6.11 -7.27
N LEU A 18 -1.18 -7.43 -7.37
CA LEU A 18 -1.66 -8.09 -8.59
C LEU A 18 -3.09 -7.64 -8.91
N ASP A 19 -3.98 -7.62 -7.91
CA ASP A 19 -5.37 -7.16 -8.08
C ASP A 19 -5.43 -5.71 -8.57
N LEU A 20 -4.62 -4.82 -7.99
CA LEU A 20 -4.56 -3.43 -8.41
C LEU A 20 -3.99 -3.27 -9.83
N MET A 21 -3.03 -4.11 -10.23
CA MET A 21 -2.45 -4.08 -11.58
C MET A 21 -3.43 -4.49 -12.69
N GLU A 22 -4.55 -5.14 -12.36
CA GLU A 22 -5.62 -5.39 -13.34
C GLU A 22 -6.34 -4.11 -13.77
N VAL A 23 -6.29 -3.07 -12.93
CA VAL A 23 -7.05 -1.82 -13.09
C VAL A 23 -6.14 -0.60 -13.30
N TYR A 24 -4.95 -0.60 -12.68
CA TYR A 24 -3.99 0.50 -12.70
C TYR A 24 -2.68 0.09 -13.37
N ASP A 25 -2.02 1.04 -14.04
CA ASP A 25 -0.69 0.83 -14.60
C ASP A 25 0.34 0.51 -13.51
N ALA A 26 1.36 -0.28 -13.85
CA ALA A 26 2.43 -0.64 -12.91
C ALA A 26 3.16 0.58 -12.32
N GLU A 27 3.26 1.67 -13.08
CA GLU A 27 3.89 2.94 -12.66
C GLU A 27 2.93 3.87 -11.88
N TYR A 28 1.71 3.43 -11.61
CA TYR A 28 0.75 4.19 -10.81
C TYR A 28 1.28 4.37 -9.39
N GLU A 29 1.08 5.57 -8.82
CA GLU A 29 1.59 5.91 -7.49
C GLU A 29 0.57 5.56 -6.42
N VAL A 30 1.03 4.79 -5.43
CA VAL A 30 0.27 4.41 -4.25
C VAL A 30 1.03 4.85 -3.01
N CYS A 31 0.31 5.04 -1.90
CA CYS A 31 0.90 5.44 -0.63
C CYS A 31 0.69 4.34 0.42
N ILE A 32 1.79 3.88 1.00
CA ILE A 32 1.80 3.06 2.19
C ILE A 32 1.74 4.00 3.40
N VAL A 33 0.67 3.90 4.17
CA VAL A 33 0.43 4.68 5.39
C VAL A 33 0.60 3.76 6.59
N ARG A 34 1.53 4.08 7.49
CA ARG A 34 1.73 3.36 8.75
C ARG A 34 1.33 4.22 9.93
N ALA A 35 0.76 3.57 10.95
CA ALA A 35 0.37 4.19 12.22
C ALA A 35 -0.44 5.49 12.02
N ALA A 36 -1.41 5.45 11.10
CA ALA A 36 -2.24 6.60 10.74
C ALA A 36 -2.87 7.25 11.98
N GLY A 37 -2.81 8.57 12.06
CA GLY A 37 -3.37 9.34 13.19
C GLY A 37 -2.56 9.24 14.50
N SER A 38 -1.38 8.61 14.47
CA SER A 38 -0.46 8.57 15.62
C SER A 38 0.70 9.57 15.47
N GLY A 39 1.40 9.85 16.56
CA GLY A 39 2.62 10.67 16.53
C GLY A 39 3.82 10.03 15.80
N ILE A 40 3.69 8.76 15.40
CA ILE A 40 4.70 8.00 14.65
C ILE A 40 4.20 7.65 13.24
N GLN A 41 3.24 8.42 12.72
CA GLN A 41 2.72 8.19 11.37
C GLN A 41 3.83 8.29 10.32
N GLU A 42 3.92 7.29 9.45
CA GLU A 42 4.83 7.28 8.31
C GLU A 42 4.03 7.19 7.01
N LEU A 43 4.40 8.01 6.03
CA LEU A 43 3.84 7.98 4.68
C LEU A 43 4.97 7.63 3.72
N LYS A 44 4.79 6.58 2.93
CA LYS A 44 5.74 6.16 1.90
C LYS A 44 5.03 6.02 0.57
N TRP A 45 5.35 6.89 -0.37
CA TRP A 45 4.92 6.76 -1.75
C TRP A 45 5.83 5.80 -2.50
N CYS A 46 5.24 4.91 -3.29
CA CYS A 46 5.97 4.03 -4.19
C CYS A 46 5.15 3.74 -5.44
N LYS A 47 5.82 3.18 -6.45
CA LYS A 47 5.13 2.64 -7.62
C LYS A 47 4.38 1.38 -7.24
N LEU A 48 3.28 1.10 -7.93
CA LEU A 48 2.46 -0.08 -7.67
C LEU A 48 3.29 -1.37 -7.79
N PHE A 49 4.20 -1.47 -8.76
CA PHE A 49 5.09 -2.64 -8.87
C PHE A 49 6.06 -2.84 -7.71
N GLU A 50 6.29 -1.82 -6.88
CA GLU A 50 7.14 -1.87 -5.70
C GLU A 50 6.37 -2.06 -4.39
N LEU A 51 5.03 -2.18 -4.45
CA LEU A 51 4.17 -2.17 -3.27
C LEU A 51 4.54 -3.23 -2.23
N ASP A 52 4.96 -4.42 -2.67
CA ASP A 52 5.37 -5.54 -1.83
C ASP A 52 6.90 -5.62 -1.60
N HIS A 53 7.68 -4.68 -2.16
CA HIS A 53 9.11 -4.60 -1.89
C HIS A 53 9.39 -3.99 -0.51
N ASN A 54 10.11 -4.73 0.33
CA ASN A 54 10.48 -4.35 1.71
C ASN A 54 9.27 -4.16 2.64
N PHE A 55 8.21 -4.93 2.44
CA PHE A 55 7.07 -4.92 3.35
C PHE A 55 7.50 -5.45 4.72
N LYS A 56 7.39 -4.61 5.76
CA LYS A 56 7.58 -5.03 7.15
C LYS A 56 6.27 -5.58 7.66
N LEU A 57 6.32 -6.70 8.38
CA LEU A 57 5.21 -7.19 9.19
C LEU A 57 4.82 -6.12 10.21
N ASP A 58 3.68 -5.47 9.97
CA ASP A 58 3.12 -4.46 10.85
C ASP A 58 1.61 -4.39 10.63
N ASN A 59 0.87 -4.45 11.74
CA ASN A 59 -0.59 -4.43 11.73
C ASN A 59 -1.20 -3.02 11.63
N LEU A 60 -0.35 -1.99 11.59
CA LEU A 60 -0.74 -0.60 11.44
C LEU A 60 -0.58 -0.07 10.00
N THR A 61 -0.50 -0.95 9.00
CA THR A 61 -0.27 -0.57 7.60
C THR A 61 -1.59 -0.50 6.81
N THR A 62 -1.76 0.60 6.07
CA THR A 62 -2.89 0.89 5.19
C THR A 62 -2.36 1.35 3.83
N ILE A 63 -2.97 0.87 2.74
CA ILE A 63 -2.63 1.32 1.38
C ILE A 63 -3.67 2.34 0.92
N TYR A 64 -3.19 3.51 0.49
CA TYR A 64 -3.98 4.54 -0.14
C TYR A 64 -3.68 4.57 -1.65
N VAL A 65 -4.76 4.50 -2.43
CA VAL A 65 -4.71 4.62 -3.90
C VAL A 65 -5.47 5.90 -4.29
N PRO A 66 -4.79 6.89 -4.88
CA PRO A 66 -5.43 8.09 -5.43
C PRO A 66 -6.53 7.75 -6.46
N PRO A 67 -7.49 8.66 -6.71
CA PRO A 67 -8.41 8.53 -7.83
C PRO A 67 -7.66 8.81 -9.14
N MET A 68 -8.14 8.20 -10.24
CA MET A 68 -7.74 8.58 -11.60
C MET A 68 -8.33 9.94 -12.00
#